data_AF-A0A6G3XMC0-F1
#
_entry.id   AF-A0A6G3XMC0-F1
#
_cell.length_a   1.000
_cell.length_b   1.000
_cell.length_c   1.000
_cell.angle_alpha   90.00
_cell.angle_beta   90.00
_cell.angle_gamma   90.00
#
_symmetry.space_group_name_H-M   'P 1'
#
loop_
_entity.id
_entity.type
_entity.pdbx_description
1 polymer ?
#
loop_
_entity_poly.entity_id
_entity_poly.type
_entity_poly.pdbx_seq_one_letter_code
_entity_poly.pdbx_strand_id
1 'polypeptide(L)' 'MPSYLTPGVYVEEVQSGARPIEGVGTAVAAFVGFAGTGPFHQPTLVTNWDQYVQTFGTFTADTYLAHAVYGF' A
#
# COMPACT_ATOMS: atom_id res chain seq x y z
N MET A 1 -25.26 0.77 31.51
CA MET A 1 -24.78 -0.13 32.56
C MET A 1 -25.90 -1.12 32.86
N PRO A 2 -25.64 -2.44 32.85
CA PRO A 2 -26.69 -3.42 33.13
C PRO A 2 -27.16 -3.28 34.57
N SER A 3 -28.48 -3.34 34.81
CA SER A 3 -29.04 -3.45 36.15
C SER A 3 -29.45 -4.90 36.40
N TYR A 4 -28.76 -5.54 37.34
CA TYR A 4 -29.06 -6.91 37.76
C TYR A 4 -30.10 -6.84 38.88
N LEU A 5 -31.36 -7.14 38.54
CA LEU A 5 -32.51 -6.94 39.45
C LEU A 5 -32.86 -8.17 40.29
N THR A 6 -32.16 -9.31 40.10
CA THR A 6 -32.41 -10.53 40.86
C THR A 6 -31.11 -11.29 41.15
N PRO A 7 -31.06 -12.09 42.24
CA PRO A 7 -29.92 -12.97 42.48
C PRO A 7 -29.84 -14.04 41.37
N GLY A 8 -28.74 -14.09 40.63
CA GLY A 8 -28.55 -15.03 39.52
C GLY A 8 -27.19 -14.89 38.83
N VAL A 9 -26.88 -15.83 37.93
CA VAL A 9 -25.69 -15.76 37.06
C VAL A 9 -26.10 -15.12 35.75
N TYR A 10 -25.45 -14.01 35.39
CA TYR A 10 -25.69 -13.30 34.13
C TYR A 10 -24.47 -13.44 33.23
N VAL A 11 -24.69 -13.84 31.97
CA VAL A 11 -23.63 -13.93 30.95
C VAL A 11 -23.70 -12.67 30.10
N GLU A 12 -22.59 -11.95 30.01
CA GLU A 12 -22.43 -10.81 29.11
C GLU A 12 -21.37 -11.18 28.07
N GLU A 13 -21.77 -11.20 26.80
CA GLU A 13 -20.84 -11.33 25.69
C GLU A 13 -20.18 -9.97 25.44
N VAL A 14 -19.09 -9.72 26.15
CA VAL A 14 -18.21 -8.61 25.81
C VAL A 14 -17.40 -9.05 24.58
N GLN A 15 -17.48 -8.32 23.47
CA GLN A 15 -16.60 -8.54 22.33
C GLN A 15 -15.15 -8.26 22.74
N SER A 16 -14.46 -9.27 23.27
CA SER A 16 -12.99 -9.26 23.42
C SER A 16 -12.35 -9.66 22.10
N GLY A 17 -12.69 -8.92 21.04
CA GLY A 17 -12.02 -9.05 19.76
C GLY A 17 -10.63 -8.45 19.88
N ALA A 18 -9.60 -9.29 20.07
CA ALA A 18 -8.24 -8.88 19.76
C ALA A 18 -8.27 -8.32 18.33
N ARG A 19 -7.91 -7.04 18.14
CA ARG A 19 -7.74 -6.47 16.80
C ARG A 19 -6.43 -7.01 16.26
N PRO A 20 -6.44 -8.00 15.34
CA PRO A 20 -5.19 -8.55 14.83
C PRO A 20 -4.45 -7.43 14.10
N ILE A 21 -3.13 -7.39 14.22
CA ILE A 21 -2.32 -6.50 13.40
C ILE A 21 -2.19 -7.16 12.03
N GLU A 22 -2.79 -6.55 11.02
CA GLU A 22 -2.66 -7.00 9.64
C GLU A 22 -1.21 -6.92 9.18
N GLY A 23 -0.76 -7.94 8.44
CA GLY A 23 0.54 -7.90 7.79
C GLY A 23 0.55 -6.79 6.73
N VAL A 24 1.57 -5.95 6.74
CA VAL A 24 1.77 -4.93 5.70
C VAL A 24 2.91 -5.34 4.76
N GLY A 25 2.83 -4.93 3.49
CA GLY A 25 3.90 -5.14 2.54
C GLY A 25 5.18 -4.43 2.98
N THR A 26 6.28 -5.17 3.10
CA THR A 26 7.60 -4.64 3.51
C THR A 26 8.48 -4.23 2.34
N ALA A 27 8.03 -4.47 1.10
CA ALA A 27 8.76 -4.22 -0.13
C ALA A 27 8.01 -3.22 -1.03
N VAL A 28 8.00 -1.95 -0.61
CA VAL A 28 7.48 -0.84 -1.42
C VAL A 28 8.60 0.17 -1.60
N ALA A 29 9.15 0.24 -2.81
CA ALA A 29 10.22 1.17 -3.16
C ALA A 29 9.68 2.44 -3.82
N ALA A 30 10.40 3.56 -3.65
CA ALA A 30 10.17 4.79 -4.40
C ALA A 30 11.37 5.05 -5.31
N PHE A 31 11.10 5.30 -6.60
CA PHE A 31 12.11 5.61 -7.59
C PHE A 31 11.99 7.08 -8.00
N VAL A 32 13.11 7.78 -8.06
CA VAL A 32 13.19 9.19 -8.47
C VAL A 32 14.18 9.31 -9.61
N GLY A 33 13.76 9.92 -10.71
CA GLY A 33 14.59 10.10 -11.89
C GLY A 33 13.84 10.71 -13.06
N PHE A 34 14.47 10.68 -14.23
CA PHE A 34 13.91 11.23 -15.47
C PHE A 34 13.17 10.13 -16.26
N ALA A 35 11.92 10.41 -16.61
CA ALA A 35 11.09 9.61 -17.51
C ALA A 35 10.87 10.35 -18.84
N GLY A 36 10.59 9.62 -19.91
CA GLY A 36 10.30 10.21 -21.22
C GLY A 36 8.93 10.92 -21.26
N THR A 37 7.96 10.44 -20.48
CA THR A 37 6.61 11.01 -20.37
C THR A 37 6.11 10.94 -18.92
N GLY A 38 4.90 11.44 -18.68
CA GLY A 38 4.20 11.28 -17.41
C GLY A 38 4.14 12.56 -16.57
N PRO A 39 3.45 12.50 -15.43
CA PRO A 39 3.22 13.67 -14.59
C PRO A 39 4.52 14.10 -13.90
N PHE A 40 4.90 15.37 -14.11
CA PHE A 40 6.11 15.94 -13.53
C PHE A 40 5.90 16.34 -12.07
N HIS A 41 6.85 16.01 -11.20
CA HIS A 41 6.81 16.30 -9.76
C HIS A 41 5.56 15.75 -9.02
N GLN A 42 4.96 14.68 -9.53
CA GLN A 42 3.82 14.02 -8.89
C GLN A 42 4.14 12.56 -8.59
N PRO A 43 4.11 12.13 -7.31
CA PRO A 43 4.27 10.72 -6.99
C PRO A 43 3.10 9.93 -7.58
N THR A 44 3.42 8.88 -8.34
CA THR A 44 2.42 8.03 -9.00
C THR A 44 2.62 6.59 -8.55
N LEU A 45 1.57 5.97 -8.03
CA LEU A 45 1.59 4.56 -7.67
C LEU A 45 1.70 3.71 -8.93
N VAL A 46 2.74 2.88 -8.99
CA VAL A 46 2.98 1.91 -10.06
C VAL A 46 3.03 0.53 -9.42
N THR A 47 2.18 -0.37 -9.88
CA THR A 47 2.02 -1.72 -9.31
C THR A 47 2.56 -2.84 -10.20
N ASN A 48 2.92 -2.52 -11.44
CA ASN A 48 3.51 -3.45 -12.40
C ASN A 48 4.22 -2.68 -13.53
N TRP A 49 4.99 -3.42 -14.35
CA TRP A 49 5.77 -2.86 -15.45
C TRP A 49 4.92 -2.23 -16.56
N ASP A 50 3.81 -2.86 -16.96
CA ASP A 50 2.97 -2.32 -18.04
C ASP A 50 2.38 -0.96 -17.63
N GLN A 51 2.01 -0.80 -16.36
CA GLN A 51 1.55 0.47 -15.80
C GLN A 51 2.65 1.54 -15.81
N TYR A 52 3.90 1.15 -15.53
CA TYR A 52 5.05 2.05 -15.67
C TYR A 52 5.16 2.53 -17.12
N VAL A 53 5.17 1.61 -18.09
CA VAL A 53 5.33 1.92 -19.51
C VAL A 53 4.21 2.82 -20.03
N GLN A 54 2.97 2.58 -19.62
CA GLN A 54 1.82 3.41 -19.99
C GLN A 54 1.91 4.85 -19.46
N THR A 55 2.50 5.03 -18.28
CA THR A 55 2.55 6.35 -17.61
C THR A 55 3.80 7.13 -17.97
N PHE A 56 4.96 6.48 -17.86
CA PHE A 56 6.28 7.10 -17.91
C PHE A 56 7.06 6.77 -19.18
N GLY A 57 6.52 5.88 -20.03
CA GLY A 57 7.16 5.40 -21.24
C GLY A 57 8.12 4.23 -20.97
N THR A 58 8.84 3.84 -22.02
CA THR A 58 9.82 2.75 -21.98
C THR A 58 11.24 3.27 -21.71
N PHE A 59 12.24 2.40 -21.89
CA PHE A 59 13.66 2.76 -21.86
C PHE A 59 13.93 4.00 -22.70
N THR A 60 14.40 5.05 -22.04
CA THR A 60 14.70 6.35 -22.64
C THR A 60 16.22 6.55 -22.61
N ALA A 61 16.78 7.08 -23.69
CA ALA A 61 18.22 7.39 -23.74
C ALA A 61 18.59 8.39 -22.65
N ASP A 62 19.82 8.29 -22.14
CA ASP A 62 20.38 9.17 -21.10
C ASP A 62 19.61 9.17 -19.76
N THR A 63 18.70 8.23 -19.53
CA THR A 63 18.01 8.06 -18.25
C THR A 63 18.06 6.62 -17.73
N TYR A 64 18.08 6.49 -16.40
CA TYR A 64 18.20 5.19 -15.72
C TYR A 64 16.94 4.78 -14.96
N LEU A 65 15.89 5.62 -14.96
CA LEU A 65 14.68 5.36 -14.18
C LEU A 65 13.97 4.08 -14.64
N ALA A 66 13.80 3.90 -15.95
CA ALA A 66 13.18 2.69 -16.51
C ALA A 66 13.98 1.43 -16.18
N HIS A 67 15.32 1.51 -16.20
CA HIS A 67 16.21 0.41 -15.83
C HIS A 67 16.07 0.03 -14.35
N ALA A 68 16.00 1.02 -13.46
CA ALA A 68 15.85 0.80 -12.03
C ALA A 68 14.49 0.18 -11.67
N VAL A 69 13.41 0.63 -12.31
CA VAL A 69 12.06 0.07 -12.10
C VAL A 69 11.94 -1.33 -12.67
N TYR A 70 12.49 -1.60 -13.86
CA TYR A 70 12.43 -2.93 -14.48
C TYR A 70 13.23 -3.99 -13.71
N GLY A 71 14.30 -3.58 -13.02
CA GLY A 71 15.15 -4.47 -12.23
C GLY A 71 14.68 -4.74 -10.80
N PHE A 72 13.61 -4.10 -10.34
CA PHE A 72 13.01 -4.30 -9.01
C PHE A 72 11.86 -5.31 -9.08
#